data_AF-A0A3P6TMT8-F1
#
_entry.id   AF-A0A3P6TMT8-F1
#
_cell.length_a   1.000
_cell.length_b   1.000
_cell.length_c   1.000
_cell.angle_alpha   90.00
_cell.angle_beta   90.00
_cell.angle_gamma   90.00
#
_symmetry.space_group_name_H-M   'P 1'
#
loop_
_entity.id
_entity.type
_entity.pdbx_description
1 polymer ?
#
loop_
_entity_poly.entity_id
_entity_poly.type
_entity_poly.pdbx_seq_one_letter_code
_entity_poly.pdbx_strand_id
1 'polypeptide(L)'
;MWWWWEYFERWRVELAYRLLRCVYSHKDFEHHWYPQILIMQIDENPEWLVNCQKLIAVAEWIKDGAASNIVAVLCEGHTHDPDTGEYLGLVEVAVTQLIGESCLNAHHLVVSYENLSELNETASAVIQCSGLGILKPNTIIIDFPKCGASSNFLYAGQGELWNRIAATVDKCLLICKGDLWKPVPFNLVCNEGSLQSTLDFWWVVEGDDILLSFIYVICRNYRWTFAKVRIFVVVRETEIEVVKDQVLKRIHQASLEADSISFRPVPPDDIAAYGSAKLSTANEITQHEEESKSRRIYKNEPPIGLNSSIRNESTNADLIMLNLPRPRGDTPASRLLQTLDTVTEQLTRVVIFRPPSDF
;
A
#
# COMPACT_ATOMS: atom_id res chain seq x y z
N MET A 1 7.67 -39.08 -26.51
CA MET A 1 8.07 -38.11 -25.47
C MET A 1 7.17 -36.88 -25.48
N TRP A 2 6.94 -36.24 -26.64
CA TRP A 2 6.02 -35.10 -26.84
C TRP A 2 4.58 -35.31 -26.31
N TRP A 3 3.99 -36.50 -26.53
CA TRP A 3 2.63 -36.82 -26.06
C TRP A 3 2.48 -36.83 -24.53
N TRP A 4 3.55 -37.17 -23.81
CA TRP A 4 3.54 -37.14 -22.35
C TRP A 4 3.58 -35.70 -21.83
N TRP A 5 4.35 -34.83 -22.49
CA TRP A 5 4.43 -33.41 -22.16
C TRP A 5 3.05 -32.72 -22.29
N GLU A 6 2.40 -32.85 -23.44
CA GLU A 6 1.05 -32.29 -23.67
C GLU A 6 0.01 -32.84 -22.68
N TYR A 7 0.09 -34.13 -22.36
CA TYR A 7 -0.79 -34.74 -21.38
C TYR A 7 -0.60 -34.14 -19.98
N PHE A 8 0.64 -33.96 -19.53
CA PHE A 8 0.93 -33.35 -18.23
C PHE A 8 0.54 -31.88 -18.19
N GLU A 9 0.77 -31.11 -19.25
CA GLU A 9 0.32 -29.71 -19.32
C GLU A 9 -1.21 -29.61 -19.24
N ARG A 10 -1.93 -30.40 -20.04
CA ARG A 10 -3.39 -30.45 -19.98
C ARG A 10 -3.89 -30.84 -18.60
N TRP A 11 -3.26 -31.81 -17.97
CA TRP A 11 -3.60 -32.23 -16.61
C TRP A 11 -3.37 -31.12 -15.59
N ARG A 12 -2.27 -30.35 -15.69
CA ARG A 12 -1.99 -29.19 -14.83
C ARG A 12 -3.04 -28.09 -14.98
N VAL A 13 -3.43 -27.78 -16.22
CA VAL A 13 -4.48 -26.77 -16.50
C VAL A 13 -5.83 -27.22 -15.94
N GLU A 14 -6.23 -28.47 -16.17
CA GLU A 14 -7.48 -29.02 -15.65
C GLU A 14 -7.49 -29.05 -14.12
N LEU A 15 -6.37 -29.43 -13.50
CA LEU A 15 -6.22 -29.41 -12.04
C LEU A 15 -6.34 -27.99 -11.50
N ALA A 16 -5.65 -27.01 -12.10
CA ALA A 16 -5.73 -25.61 -11.71
C ALA A 16 -7.17 -25.09 -11.81
N TYR A 17 -7.87 -25.38 -12.91
CA TYR A 17 -9.27 -25.00 -13.09
C TYR A 17 -10.18 -25.58 -12.01
N ARG A 18 -10.04 -26.88 -11.69
CA ARG A 18 -10.82 -27.54 -10.64
C ARG A 18 -10.55 -26.95 -9.26
N LEU A 19 -9.29 -26.67 -8.94
CA LEU A 19 -8.91 -26.05 -7.67
C LEU A 19 -9.51 -24.65 -7.53
N LEU A 20 -9.39 -23.81 -8.57
CA LEU A 20 -9.97 -22.47 -8.57
C LEU A 20 -11.49 -22.50 -8.36
N ARG A 21 -12.19 -23.40 -9.06
CA ARG A 21 -13.64 -23.56 -8.90
C ARG A 21 -14.02 -24.07 -7.51
N CYS A 22 -13.23 -24.97 -6.94
CA CYS A 22 -13.42 -25.48 -5.58
C CYS A 22 -13.30 -24.35 -4.55
N VAL A 23 -12.20 -23.58 -4.61
CA VAL A 23 -11.97 -22.45 -3.70
C VAL A 23 -13.07 -21.41 -3.83
N TYR A 24 -13.49 -21.07 -5.06
CA TYR A 24 -14.59 -20.12 -5.27
C TYR A 24 -15.91 -20.55 -4.62
N SER A 25 -16.18 -21.87 -4.57
CA SER A 25 -17.44 -22.38 -4.04
C SER A 25 -17.46 -22.51 -2.50
N HIS A 26 -16.30 -22.57 -1.85
CA HIS A 26 -16.19 -22.90 -0.42
C HIS A 26 -15.60 -21.78 0.44
N LYS A 27 -14.86 -20.84 -0.15
CA LYS A 27 -14.15 -19.81 0.60
C LYS A 27 -15.07 -18.61 0.83
N ASP A 28 -15.19 -18.22 2.08
CA ASP A 28 -15.92 -17.03 2.49
C ASP A 28 -15.07 -15.79 2.25
N PHE A 29 -15.41 -15.05 1.20
CA PHE A 29 -14.75 -13.79 0.84
C PHE A 29 -15.47 -12.57 1.45
N GLU A 30 -16.62 -12.75 2.11
CA GLU A 30 -17.41 -11.67 2.70
C GLU A 30 -16.91 -11.33 4.10
N HIS A 31 -16.54 -12.33 4.91
CA HIS A 31 -16.14 -12.11 6.30
C HIS A 31 -14.61 -12.12 6.53
N HIS A 32 -13.84 -12.62 5.56
CA HIS A 32 -12.39 -12.77 5.71
C HIS A 32 -11.64 -12.13 4.54
N TRP A 33 -10.80 -11.15 4.86
CA TRP A 33 -9.93 -10.52 3.87
C TRP A 33 -8.68 -11.39 3.62
N TYR A 34 -8.40 -11.66 2.34
CA TYR A 34 -7.17 -12.33 1.92
C TYR A 34 -6.44 -11.42 0.94
N PRO A 35 -5.28 -10.84 1.33
CA PRO A 35 -4.51 -9.98 0.44
C PRO A 35 -4.12 -10.69 -0.85
N GLN A 36 -4.49 -10.10 -1.98
CA GLN A 36 -4.13 -10.51 -3.33
C GLN A 36 -3.46 -9.32 -3.98
N ILE A 37 -2.15 -9.42 -4.17
CA ILE A 37 -1.28 -8.28 -4.32
C ILE A 37 -0.96 -8.05 -5.79
N LEU A 38 -1.24 -6.84 -6.28
CA LEU A 38 -0.71 -6.30 -7.52
C LEU A 38 0.41 -5.32 -7.18
N ILE A 39 1.65 -5.72 -7.42
CA ILE A 39 2.82 -4.86 -7.37
C ILE A 39 2.89 -4.15 -8.71
N MET A 40 2.69 -2.84 -8.73
CA MET A 40 2.69 -2.04 -9.95
C MET A 40 3.92 -1.13 -9.97
N GLN A 41 4.86 -1.43 -10.86
CA GLN A 41 6.03 -0.60 -11.14
C GLN A 41 5.81 0.16 -12.44
N ILE A 42 6.08 1.46 -12.43
CA ILE A 42 6.12 2.29 -13.63
C ILE A 42 7.59 2.54 -13.91
N ASP A 43 8.07 2.10 -15.08
CA ASP A 43 9.45 2.33 -15.49
C ASP A 43 9.54 3.69 -16.19
N GLU A 44 9.92 4.70 -15.40
CA GLU A 44 10.13 6.07 -15.88
C GLU A 44 11.55 6.30 -16.41
N ASN A 45 12.44 5.30 -16.30
CA ASN A 45 13.84 5.43 -16.63
C ASN A 45 14.15 4.75 -17.99
N PRO A 46 14.81 5.45 -18.93
CA PRO A 46 15.32 4.86 -20.17
C PRO A 46 16.66 4.11 -19.98
N GLU A 47 17.21 4.12 -18.77
CA GLU A 47 18.32 3.23 -18.40
C GLU A 47 17.73 1.84 -18.20
N TRP A 48 18.25 0.84 -18.89
CA TRP A 48 17.78 -0.55 -18.98
C TRP A 48 17.82 -1.32 -17.63
N LEU A 49 17.31 -0.71 -16.57
CA LEU A 49 17.39 -1.16 -15.18
C LEU A 49 16.03 -0.97 -14.52
N VAL A 50 15.21 -2.01 -14.60
CA VAL A 50 13.96 -2.09 -13.84
C VAL A 50 14.28 -2.33 -12.38
N ASN A 51 13.90 -1.40 -11.51
CA ASN A 51 14.10 -1.53 -10.07
C ASN A 51 12.76 -1.62 -9.32
N CYS A 52 12.15 -2.81 -9.34
CA CYS A 52 11.00 -3.14 -8.51
C CYS A 52 11.39 -3.77 -7.16
N GLN A 53 12.69 -3.85 -6.82
CA GLN A 53 13.19 -4.50 -5.59
C GLN A 53 12.53 -3.96 -4.33
N LYS A 54 12.30 -2.64 -4.30
CA LYS A 54 11.61 -1.96 -3.20
C LYS A 54 10.19 -2.47 -2.99
N LEU A 55 9.41 -2.59 -4.07
CA LEU A 55 8.02 -3.03 -3.99
C LEU A 55 7.93 -4.53 -3.70
N ILE A 56 8.83 -5.33 -4.30
CA ILE A 56 8.96 -6.76 -4.01
C ILE A 56 9.29 -6.96 -2.52
N ALA A 57 10.22 -6.18 -1.95
CA ALA A 57 10.57 -6.28 -0.53
C ALA A 57 9.37 -6.02 0.39
N VAL A 58 8.51 -5.04 0.07
CA VAL A 58 7.28 -4.79 0.84
C VAL A 58 6.30 -5.94 0.70
N ALA A 59 6.13 -6.50 -0.50
CA ALA A 59 5.28 -7.68 -0.71
C ALA A 59 5.82 -8.91 0.03
N GLU A 60 7.14 -9.07 0.13
CA GLU A 60 7.76 -10.14 0.92
C GLU A 60 7.40 -10.03 2.41
N TRP A 61 7.26 -8.82 2.96
CA TRP A 61 6.88 -8.64 4.37
C TRP A 61 5.48 -9.18 4.67
N ILE A 62 4.59 -9.19 3.67
CA ILE A 62 3.20 -9.68 3.81
C ILE A 62 2.94 -11.01 3.11
N LYS A 63 3.98 -11.66 2.58
CA LYS A 63 3.86 -12.88 1.76
C LYS A 63 3.12 -14.03 2.45
N ASP A 64 3.29 -14.17 3.77
CA ASP A 64 2.71 -15.28 4.53
C ASP A 64 1.20 -15.09 4.77
N GLY A 65 0.69 -13.88 4.58
CA GLY A 65 -0.75 -13.57 4.56
C GLY A 65 -1.33 -13.46 3.14
N ALA A 66 -0.49 -13.26 2.13
CA ALA A 66 -0.90 -13.02 0.76
C ALA A 66 -1.27 -14.32 0.02
N ALA A 67 -2.42 -14.33 -0.64
CA ALA A 67 -2.91 -15.48 -1.40
C ALA A 67 -2.33 -15.55 -2.81
N SER A 68 -1.96 -14.41 -3.40
CA SER A 68 -1.41 -14.32 -4.75
C SER A 68 -0.65 -13.01 -4.91
N ASN A 69 0.38 -13.02 -5.77
CA ASN A 69 1.19 -11.86 -6.09
C ASN A 69 1.34 -11.75 -7.61
N ILE A 70 1.14 -10.56 -8.15
CA ILE A 70 1.37 -10.22 -9.55
C ILE A 70 2.29 -9.00 -9.58
N VAL A 71 3.42 -9.10 -10.26
CA VAL A 71 4.33 -7.98 -10.54
C VAL A 71 4.02 -7.46 -11.94
N ALA A 72 3.35 -6.32 -12.02
CA ALA A 72 3.09 -5.61 -13.26
C ALA A 72 4.13 -4.50 -13.46
N VAL A 73 4.82 -4.51 -14.60
CA VAL A 73 5.75 -3.44 -15.00
C VAL A 73 5.20 -2.75 -16.24
N LEU A 74 4.97 -1.44 -16.11
CA LEU A 74 4.51 -0.59 -17.19
C LEU A 74 5.71 0.12 -17.79
N CYS A 75 5.94 -0.09 -19.08
CA CYS A 75 7.09 0.40 -19.83
C CYS A 75 6.64 1.30 -20.97
N GLU A 76 7.35 2.41 -21.19
CA GLU A 76 7.14 3.21 -22.40
C GLU A 76 7.70 2.43 -23.61
N GLY A 77 6.89 2.28 -24.66
CA GLY A 77 7.28 1.50 -25.82
C GLY A 77 6.39 1.81 -27.01
N HIS A 78 7.02 2.09 -28.16
CA HIS A 78 6.31 2.44 -29.39
C HIS A 78 6.16 1.19 -30.26
N THR A 79 4.94 0.87 -30.66
CA THR A 79 4.64 -0.33 -31.47
C THR A 79 5.38 -0.39 -32.81
N HIS A 80 5.80 0.78 -33.33
CA HIS A 80 6.55 0.92 -34.58
C HIS A 80 8.08 0.80 -34.42
N ASP A 81 8.59 0.83 -33.20
CA ASP A 81 10.02 0.77 -32.93
C ASP A 81 10.47 -0.69 -32.76
N PRO A 82 11.37 -1.21 -33.62
CA PRO A 82 11.85 -2.59 -33.50
C PRO A 82 12.53 -2.88 -32.16
N ASP A 83 13.14 -1.88 -31.53
CA ASP A 83 13.91 -2.04 -30.29
C ASP A 83 12.99 -2.24 -29.06
N THR A 84 11.71 -1.83 -29.16
CA THR A 84 10.74 -1.97 -28.06
C THR A 84 10.54 -3.45 -27.69
N GLY A 85 10.49 -4.36 -28.67
CA GLY A 85 10.33 -5.79 -28.40
C GLY A 85 11.52 -6.39 -27.64
N GLU A 86 12.73 -6.00 -28.00
CA GLU A 86 13.95 -6.45 -27.31
C GLU A 86 14.02 -5.90 -25.88
N TYR A 87 13.69 -4.63 -25.70
CA TYR A 87 13.62 -3.99 -24.39
C TYR A 87 12.59 -4.67 -23.47
N LEU A 88 11.35 -4.90 -23.93
CA LEU A 88 10.33 -5.59 -23.14
C LEU A 88 10.77 -7.02 -22.75
N GLY A 89 11.46 -7.73 -23.64
CA GLY A 89 12.03 -9.05 -23.35
C GLY A 89 13.12 -8.98 -22.27
N LEU A 90 13.99 -7.98 -22.29
CA LEU A 90 15.00 -7.77 -21.25
C LEU A 90 14.37 -7.40 -19.90
N VAL A 91 13.33 -6.56 -19.89
CA VAL A 91 12.54 -6.24 -18.71
C VAL A 91 11.91 -7.51 -18.13
N GLU A 92 11.33 -8.36 -18.97
CA GLU A 92 10.72 -9.61 -18.54
C GLU A 92 11.74 -10.55 -17.87
N VAL A 93 12.93 -10.69 -18.45
CA VAL A 93 14.02 -11.48 -17.87
C VAL A 93 14.49 -10.89 -16.54
N ALA A 94 14.68 -9.57 -16.47
CA ALA A 94 15.11 -8.88 -15.26
C ALA A 94 14.09 -9.06 -14.11
N VAL A 95 12.80 -8.87 -14.39
CA VAL A 95 11.74 -9.06 -13.39
C VAL A 95 11.65 -10.52 -12.94
N THR A 96 11.78 -11.48 -13.87
CA THR A 96 11.81 -12.91 -13.54
C THR A 96 12.97 -13.25 -12.62
N GLN A 97 14.16 -12.69 -12.88
CA GLN A 97 15.32 -12.87 -12.03
C GLN A 97 15.11 -12.26 -10.64
N LEU A 98 14.59 -11.03 -10.56
CA LEU A 98 14.30 -10.37 -9.28
C LEU A 98 13.28 -11.16 -8.44
N ILE A 99 12.25 -11.72 -9.06
CA ILE A 99 11.29 -12.61 -8.38
C ILE A 99 11.99 -13.90 -7.92
N GLY A 100 12.84 -14.50 -8.75
CA GLY A 100 13.57 -15.72 -8.42
C GLY A 100 14.62 -15.56 -7.30
N GLU A 101 15.21 -14.37 -7.17
CA GLU A 101 16.11 -14.01 -6.06
C GLU A 101 15.36 -13.69 -4.77
N SER A 102 14.08 -13.31 -4.88
CA SER A 102 13.19 -13.02 -3.76
C SER A 102 12.57 -14.30 -3.18
N CYS A 103 12.00 -14.19 -1.98
CA CYS A 103 11.17 -15.24 -1.39
C CYS A 103 9.69 -15.14 -1.78
N LEU A 104 9.36 -14.33 -2.80
CA LEU A 104 8.00 -14.07 -3.26
C LEU A 104 7.63 -15.02 -4.40
N ASN A 105 6.53 -15.75 -4.25
CA ASN A 105 5.94 -16.47 -5.38
C ASN A 105 4.98 -15.51 -6.11
N ALA A 106 5.39 -15.04 -7.28
CA ALA A 106 4.63 -14.06 -8.06
C ALA A 106 4.61 -14.40 -9.55
N HIS A 107 3.51 -14.05 -10.21
CA HIS A 107 3.45 -13.94 -11.67
C HIS A 107 3.97 -12.58 -12.09
N HIS A 108 4.62 -12.48 -13.25
CA HIS A 108 5.01 -11.20 -13.83
C HIS A 108 4.12 -10.86 -15.03
N LEU A 109 3.94 -9.56 -15.28
CA LEU A 109 3.20 -9.01 -16.40
C LEU A 109 3.94 -7.75 -16.87
N VAL A 110 4.47 -7.76 -18.08
CA VAL A 110 5.12 -6.59 -18.69
C VAL A 110 4.16 -6.00 -19.71
N VAL A 111 3.86 -4.71 -19.61
CA VAL A 111 2.89 -4.01 -20.46
C VAL A 111 3.52 -2.74 -21.01
N SER A 112 3.45 -2.56 -22.33
CA SER A 112 3.90 -1.33 -22.99
C SER A 112 2.77 -0.30 -23.07
N TYR A 113 3.11 0.99 -22.99
CA TYR A 113 2.24 2.11 -23.34
C TYR A 113 2.97 3.04 -24.31
N GLU A 114 2.25 3.67 -25.25
CA GLU A 114 2.88 4.55 -26.24
C GLU A 114 3.13 5.95 -25.68
N ASN A 115 2.13 6.54 -25.00
CA ASN A 115 2.19 7.91 -24.51
C ASN A 115 1.85 8.01 -23.02
N LEU A 116 2.38 9.05 -22.34
CA LEU A 116 2.00 9.36 -20.95
C LEU A 116 0.50 9.65 -20.77
N SER A 117 -0.20 10.05 -21.82
CA SER A 117 -1.66 10.22 -21.80
C SER A 117 -2.42 8.90 -21.76
N GLU A 118 -1.82 7.81 -22.27
CA GLU A 118 -2.40 6.45 -22.27
C GLU A 118 -1.99 5.66 -21.04
N LEU A 119 -0.91 6.07 -20.35
CA LEU A 119 -0.46 5.43 -19.11
C LEU A 119 -1.60 5.29 -18.08
N ASN A 120 -2.50 6.26 -18.00
CA ASN A 120 -3.64 6.22 -17.09
C ASN A 120 -4.65 5.09 -17.45
N GLU A 121 -4.91 4.87 -18.74
CA GLU A 121 -5.79 3.85 -19.30
C GLU A 121 -5.15 2.48 -19.16
N THR A 122 -3.87 2.37 -19.51
CA THR A 122 -3.06 1.15 -19.34
C THR A 122 -3.00 0.74 -17.87
N ALA A 123 -2.68 1.66 -16.95
CA ALA A 123 -2.68 1.37 -15.52
C ALA A 123 -4.08 0.97 -15.02
N SER A 124 -5.14 1.63 -15.50
CA SER A 124 -6.51 1.26 -15.15
C SER A 124 -6.86 -0.15 -15.65
N ALA A 125 -6.47 -0.49 -16.88
CA ALA A 125 -6.65 -1.83 -17.44
C ALA A 125 -5.87 -2.87 -16.64
N VAL A 126 -4.62 -2.61 -16.26
CA VAL A 126 -3.83 -3.50 -15.40
C VAL A 126 -4.52 -3.69 -14.06
N ILE A 127 -4.99 -2.64 -13.40
CA ILE A 127 -5.66 -2.75 -12.09
C ILE A 127 -6.97 -3.56 -12.18
N GLN A 128 -7.72 -3.44 -13.27
CA GLN A 128 -9.04 -4.06 -13.42
C GLN A 128 -9.01 -5.47 -14.01
N CYS A 129 -8.05 -5.73 -14.90
CA CYS A 129 -8.00 -6.94 -15.73
C CYS A 129 -6.89 -7.91 -15.30
N SER A 130 -6.00 -7.53 -14.37
CA SER A 130 -5.00 -8.46 -13.84
C SER A 130 -5.64 -9.56 -13.00
N GLY A 131 -5.11 -10.78 -13.14
CA GLY A 131 -5.58 -11.95 -12.41
C GLY A 131 -6.84 -12.58 -13.00
N LEU A 132 -7.16 -13.80 -12.53
CA LEU A 132 -8.26 -14.62 -13.04
C LEU A 132 -9.22 -15.02 -11.91
N GLY A 133 -10.50 -14.66 -12.05
CA GLY A 133 -11.55 -15.06 -11.11
C GLY A 133 -11.23 -14.63 -9.67
N ILE A 134 -11.04 -15.61 -8.78
CA ILE A 134 -10.67 -15.36 -7.38
C ILE A 134 -9.26 -14.83 -7.18
N LEU A 135 -8.39 -14.90 -8.18
CA LEU A 135 -7.01 -14.41 -8.11
C LEU A 135 -6.88 -12.96 -8.57
N LYS A 136 -8.00 -12.25 -8.74
CA LYS A 136 -7.98 -10.81 -9.01
C LYS A 136 -7.38 -10.08 -7.81
N PRO A 137 -6.48 -9.10 -8.03
CA PRO A 137 -5.85 -8.38 -6.94
C PRO A 137 -6.84 -7.45 -6.25
N ASN A 138 -6.81 -7.48 -4.92
CA ASN A 138 -7.58 -6.59 -4.05
C ASN A 138 -6.69 -5.59 -3.30
N THR A 139 -5.37 -5.72 -3.45
CA THR A 139 -4.36 -4.88 -2.81
C THR A 139 -3.36 -4.43 -3.87
N ILE A 140 -3.10 -3.13 -3.97
CA ILE A 140 -2.15 -2.54 -4.91
C ILE A 140 -0.95 -2.03 -4.11
N ILE A 141 0.27 -2.40 -4.51
CA ILE A 141 1.51 -1.83 -4.02
C ILE A 141 2.11 -0.99 -5.14
N ILE A 142 2.35 0.29 -4.89
CA ILE A 142 2.94 1.22 -5.85
C ILE A 142 4.03 2.07 -5.19
N ASP A 143 4.98 2.52 -5.99
CA ASP A 143 5.96 3.50 -5.56
C ASP A 143 5.35 4.90 -5.41
N PHE A 144 5.84 5.68 -4.46
CA PHE A 144 5.57 7.11 -4.37
C PHE A 144 6.22 7.79 -5.59
N PRO A 145 5.55 8.73 -6.26
CA PRO A 145 6.09 9.33 -7.47
C PRO A 145 7.36 10.12 -7.13
N LYS A 146 8.35 10.08 -8.02
CA LYS A 146 9.59 10.85 -7.85
C LYS A 146 9.29 12.33 -8.07
N CYS A 147 8.97 13.06 -7.00
CA CYS A 147 8.79 14.52 -7.07
C CYS A 147 10.14 15.21 -7.30
N GLY A 148 10.24 16.05 -8.33
CA GLY A 148 11.35 17.00 -8.46
C GLY A 148 11.33 18.05 -7.34
N ALA A 149 12.45 18.73 -7.12
CA ALA A 149 12.68 19.73 -6.04
C ALA A 149 11.78 20.99 -6.07
N SER A 150 10.77 21.01 -6.92
CA SER A 150 9.75 22.05 -7.03
C SER A 150 8.43 21.32 -7.22
N SER A 151 7.45 21.65 -6.38
CA SER A 151 6.06 21.17 -6.22
C SER A 151 5.18 20.95 -7.47
N ASN A 152 5.76 20.87 -8.65
CA ASN A 152 5.13 20.40 -9.87
C ASN A 152 5.31 18.89 -9.93
N PHE A 153 4.24 18.13 -9.74
CA PHE A 153 4.18 16.78 -10.33
C PHE A 153 4.47 16.98 -11.81
N LEU A 154 5.66 16.59 -12.25
CA LEU A 154 6.34 17.16 -13.41
C LEU A 154 5.57 16.94 -14.74
N TYR A 155 4.52 16.12 -14.75
CA TYR A 155 3.74 15.81 -15.95
C TYR A 155 2.23 15.68 -15.66
N ALA A 156 1.40 16.26 -16.52
CA ALA A 156 -0.06 16.16 -16.43
C ALA A 156 -0.58 14.71 -16.43
N GLY A 157 0.07 13.82 -17.20
CA GLY A 157 -0.28 12.39 -17.27
C GLY A 157 -0.09 11.64 -15.94
N GLN A 158 0.93 11.98 -15.14
CA GLN A 158 1.09 11.41 -13.79
C GLN A 158 -0.04 11.84 -12.86
N GLY A 159 -0.50 13.10 -12.95
CA GLY A 159 -1.61 13.59 -12.14
C GLY A 159 -2.90 12.81 -12.40
N GLU A 160 -3.20 12.52 -13.67
CA GLU A 160 -4.38 11.72 -14.06
C GLU A 160 -4.27 10.26 -13.62
N LEU A 161 -3.10 9.65 -13.77
CA LEU A 161 -2.82 8.32 -13.25
C LEU A 161 -3.08 8.25 -11.74
N TRP A 162 -2.54 9.19 -10.98
CA TRP A 162 -2.74 9.24 -9.53
C TRP A 162 -4.19 9.56 -9.16
N ASN A 163 -4.92 10.34 -9.97
CA ASN A 163 -6.37 10.49 -9.81
C ASN A 163 -7.09 9.14 -9.95
N ARG A 164 -6.71 8.32 -10.93
CA ARG A 164 -7.28 6.98 -11.11
C ARG A 164 -6.95 6.05 -9.94
N ILE A 165 -5.70 6.04 -9.48
CA ILE A 165 -5.27 5.23 -8.33
C ILE A 165 -5.93 5.73 -7.03
N ALA A 166 -6.07 7.04 -6.84
CA ALA A 166 -6.79 7.60 -5.70
C ALA A 166 -8.29 7.27 -5.77
N ALA A 167 -8.87 7.12 -6.96
CA ALA A 167 -10.27 6.75 -7.15
C ALA A 167 -10.57 5.25 -6.94
N THR A 168 -9.56 4.36 -6.86
CA THR A 168 -9.79 2.91 -6.61
C THR A 168 -10.12 2.62 -5.15
N VAL A 169 -11.32 3.00 -4.73
CA VAL A 169 -11.81 2.85 -3.34
C VAL A 169 -12.16 1.41 -2.96
N ASP A 170 -12.27 0.52 -3.94
CA ASP A 170 -12.60 -0.91 -3.79
C ASP A 170 -11.39 -1.78 -3.45
N LYS A 171 -10.17 -1.21 -3.44
CA LYS A 171 -8.92 -1.95 -3.21
C LYS A 171 -8.08 -1.31 -2.11
N CYS A 172 -7.35 -2.15 -1.38
CA CYS A 172 -6.26 -1.71 -0.51
C CYS A 172 -5.17 -1.03 -1.36
N LEU A 173 -4.63 0.09 -0.88
CA LEU A 173 -3.52 0.79 -1.54
C LEU A 173 -2.35 0.94 -0.57
N LEU A 174 -1.17 0.46 -0.97
CA LEU A 174 0.10 0.63 -0.27
C LEU A 174 1.02 1.49 -1.13
N ILE A 175 1.39 2.66 -0.63
CA ILE A 175 2.32 3.58 -1.30
C ILE A 175 3.66 3.51 -0.58
N CYS A 176 4.70 3.18 -1.32
CA CYS A 176 6.05 2.99 -0.81
C CYS A 176 6.88 4.25 -1.02
N LYS A 177 7.44 4.85 0.03
CA LYS A 177 8.34 6.02 -0.10
C LYS A 177 9.68 5.76 0.59
N GLY A 178 10.76 6.11 -0.11
CA GLY A 178 12.13 5.99 0.39
C GLY A 178 12.77 4.60 0.18
N ASP A 179 13.79 4.27 0.98
CA ASP A 179 14.67 3.11 0.77
C ASP A 179 14.19 1.85 1.51
N LEU A 180 13.09 1.24 1.05
CA LEU A 180 12.52 0.03 1.69
C LEU A 180 13.27 -1.26 1.34
N TRP A 181 14.08 -1.27 0.28
CA TRP A 181 14.83 -2.43 -0.18
C TRP A 181 16.14 -2.66 0.59
N LYS A 182 16.63 -1.66 1.33
CA LYS A 182 17.84 -1.74 2.16
C LYS A 182 17.45 -2.07 3.61
N PRO A 183 17.32 -3.36 3.98
CA PRO A 183 17.12 -3.71 5.38
C PRO A 183 18.34 -3.31 6.20
N VAL A 184 18.11 -2.88 7.43
CA VAL A 184 19.19 -2.81 8.43
C VAL A 184 19.78 -4.21 8.57
N PRO A 185 21.12 -4.38 8.50
CA PRO A 185 21.73 -5.70 8.50
C PRO A 185 21.35 -6.51 9.75
N PHE A 186 20.80 -7.70 9.54
CA PHE A 186 20.51 -8.70 10.59
C PHE A 186 21.72 -8.95 11.51
N ASN A 187 22.94 -8.84 10.97
CA ASN A 187 24.20 -9.12 11.66
C ASN A 187 24.65 -8.03 12.66
N LEU A 188 24.02 -6.84 12.68
CA LEU A 188 24.31 -5.80 13.67
C LEU A 188 23.43 -5.91 14.92
N VAL A 189 22.32 -6.66 14.84
CA VAL A 189 21.34 -6.85 15.93
C VAL A 189 21.79 -7.94 16.92
N CYS A 190 22.65 -8.86 16.49
CA CYS A 190 23.03 -10.03 17.29
C CYS A 190 24.36 -9.89 18.06
N ASN A 191 25.14 -8.83 17.83
CA ASN A 191 26.36 -8.57 18.61
C ASN A 191 26.05 -7.56 19.72
N GLU A 192 26.33 -7.98 20.95
CA GLU A 192 26.07 -7.30 22.22
C GLU A 192 26.22 -5.76 22.13
N GLY A 193 25.09 -5.05 22.07
CA GLY A 193 25.00 -3.60 22.31
C GLY A 193 24.57 -2.68 21.15
N SER A 194 24.17 -3.17 19.98
CA SER A 194 23.90 -2.30 18.80
C SER A 194 22.48 -2.44 18.22
N LEU A 195 21.74 -1.32 18.22
CA LEU A 195 20.40 -1.02 17.66
C LEU A 195 19.41 -2.20 17.45
N GLN A 196 18.43 -2.32 18.35
CA GLN A 196 17.22 -3.10 18.09
C GLN A 196 16.38 -2.38 17.02
N SER A 197 15.93 -3.12 16.00
CA SER A 197 15.12 -2.53 14.94
C SER A 197 13.78 -2.03 15.46
N THR A 198 13.22 -0.98 14.85
CA THR A 198 11.97 -0.34 15.31
C THR A 198 10.97 -0.19 14.18
N LEU A 199 9.75 -0.65 14.41
CA LEU A 199 8.60 -0.48 13.52
C LEU A 199 7.62 0.45 14.21
N ASP A 200 7.44 1.63 13.62
CA ASP A 200 6.56 2.66 14.13
C ASP A 200 5.28 2.71 13.30
N PHE A 201 4.15 2.48 13.96
CA PHE A 201 2.85 2.54 13.33
C PHE A 201 2.08 3.76 13.81
N TRP A 202 1.93 4.76 12.93
CA TRP A 202 1.14 5.96 13.15
C TRP A 202 -0.29 5.73 12.68
N TRP A 203 -1.13 5.33 13.64
CA TRP A 203 -2.51 4.98 13.38
C TRP A 203 -3.43 6.17 13.57
N VAL A 204 -3.95 6.73 12.48
CA VAL A 204 -5.11 7.61 12.55
C VAL A 204 -6.34 6.73 12.65
N VAL A 205 -7.06 6.81 13.78
CA VAL A 205 -8.16 5.89 14.09
C VAL A 205 -9.32 6.11 13.11
N GLU A 206 -9.42 5.21 12.13
CA GLU A 206 -10.54 5.09 11.20
C GLU A 206 -11.45 3.90 11.60
N GLY A 207 -12.52 3.69 10.83
CA GLY A 207 -13.48 2.61 11.05
C GLY A 207 -12.88 1.20 10.93
N ASP A 208 -11.76 1.03 10.24
CA ASP A 208 -11.39 -0.25 9.63
C ASP A 208 -10.23 -0.95 10.37
N ASP A 209 -10.39 -2.25 10.59
CA ASP A 209 -9.42 -3.08 11.32
C ASP A 209 -8.44 -3.83 10.38
N ILE A 210 -8.62 -3.72 9.05
CA ILE A 210 -7.75 -4.37 8.05
C ILE A 210 -6.29 -3.94 8.25
N LEU A 211 -6.06 -2.65 8.53
CA LEU A 211 -4.71 -2.12 8.72
C LEU A 211 -3.98 -2.83 9.87
N LEU A 212 -4.65 -3.07 11.00
CA LEU A 212 -4.07 -3.83 12.12
C LEU A 212 -3.70 -5.26 11.70
N SER A 213 -4.49 -5.87 10.82
CA SER A 213 -4.19 -7.19 10.24
C SER A 213 -2.95 -7.16 9.36
N PHE A 214 -2.75 -6.10 8.57
CA PHE A 214 -1.51 -5.92 7.80
C PHE A 214 -0.29 -5.76 8.71
N ILE A 215 -0.39 -4.93 9.76
CA ILE A 215 0.71 -4.79 10.74
C ILE A 215 1.04 -6.14 11.37
N TYR A 216 0.01 -6.90 11.78
CA TYR A 216 0.19 -8.25 12.33
C TYR A 216 0.97 -9.16 11.37
N VAL A 217 0.61 -9.22 10.09
CA VAL A 217 1.32 -10.06 9.10
C VAL A 217 2.77 -9.58 8.93
N ILE A 218 3.00 -8.27 8.84
CA ILE A 218 4.37 -7.71 8.71
C ILE A 218 5.24 -8.10 9.91
N CYS A 219 4.72 -7.98 11.13
CA CYS A 219 5.45 -8.34 12.36
C CYS A 219 5.82 -9.83 12.43
N ARG A 220 5.07 -10.72 11.77
CA ARG A 220 5.40 -12.16 11.72
C ARG A 220 6.50 -12.49 10.71
N ASN A 221 6.78 -11.60 9.77
CA ASN A 221 7.85 -11.81 8.82
C ASN A 221 9.20 -11.87 9.54
N TYR A 222 10.07 -12.79 9.12
CA TYR A 222 11.40 -13.00 9.71
C TYR A 222 12.25 -11.73 9.79
N ARG A 223 12.01 -10.73 8.92
CA ARG A 223 12.70 -9.44 8.94
C ARG A 223 12.30 -8.54 10.11
N TRP A 224 11.06 -8.66 10.59
CA TRP A 224 10.48 -7.79 11.61
C TRP A 224 10.16 -8.52 12.92
N THR A 225 10.38 -9.84 13.00
CA THR A 225 10.07 -10.66 14.18
C THR A 225 10.72 -10.16 15.48
N PHE A 226 11.89 -9.53 15.40
CA PHE A 226 12.62 -8.99 16.56
C PHE A 226 12.55 -7.46 16.68
N ALA A 227 11.81 -6.80 15.77
CA ALA A 227 11.65 -5.37 15.79
C ALA A 227 10.73 -4.96 16.95
N LYS A 228 11.07 -3.86 17.61
CA LYS A 228 10.19 -3.19 18.57
C LYS A 228 9.04 -2.53 17.84
N VAL A 229 7.81 -2.96 18.12
CA VAL A 229 6.60 -2.45 17.51
C VAL A 229 6.02 -1.35 18.40
N ARG A 230 6.01 -0.11 17.92
CA ARG A 230 5.48 1.05 18.63
C ARG A 230 4.26 1.60 17.91
N ILE A 231 3.13 1.66 18.59
CA ILE A 231 1.87 2.19 18.02
C ILE A 231 1.63 3.59 18.56
N PHE A 232 1.52 4.55 17.64
CA PHE A 232 1.19 5.94 17.89
C PHE A 232 -0.24 6.19 17.40
N VAL A 233 -1.18 6.23 18.34
CA VAL A 233 -2.60 6.43 18.06
C VAL A 233 -2.87 7.93 17.96
N VAL A 234 -3.15 8.40 16.75
CA VAL A 234 -3.43 9.81 16.47
C VAL A 234 -4.93 10.06 16.64
N VAL A 235 -5.27 10.92 17.61
CA VAL A 235 -6.65 11.23 17.99
C VAL A 235 -6.79 12.73 18.19
N ARG A 236 -8.00 13.26 18.01
CA ARG A 236 -8.33 14.64 18.40
C ARG A 236 -8.16 14.80 19.91
N GLU A 237 -7.65 15.95 20.36
CA GLU A 237 -7.44 16.27 21.77
C GLU A 237 -8.66 15.97 22.66
N THR A 238 -9.87 16.20 22.16
CA THR A 238 -11.12 16.03 22.90
C THR A 238 -11.63 14.59 23.00
N GLU A 239 -11.05 13.65 22.25
CA GLU A 239 -11.63 12.30 22.06
C GLU A 239 -10.79 11.16 22.64
N ILE A 240 -9.64 11.47 23.24
CA ILE A 240 -8.68 10.46 23.73
C ILE A 240 -9.34 9.51 24.73
N GLU A 241 -10.05 10.03 25.73
CA GLU A 241 -10.67 9.21 26.79
C GLU A 241 -11.76 8.28 26.25
N VAL A 242 -12.51 8.72 25.24
CA VAL A 242 -13.61 7.95 24.64
C VAL A 242 -13.08 6.84 23.75
N VAL A 243 -12.01 7.12 22.98
CA VAL A 243 -11.48 6.20 21.95
C VAL A 243 -10.49 5.19 22.54
N LYS A 244 -9.89 5.49 23.70
CA LYS A 244 -8.82 4.67 24.31
C LYS A 244 -9.22 3.20 24.52
N ASP A 245 -10.31 2.94 25.23
CA ASP A 245 -10.72 1.57 25.55
C ASP A 245 -11.10 0.78 24.28
N GLN A 246 -11.72 1.46 23.31
CA GLN A 246 -12.09 0.86 22.04
C GLN A 246 -10.87 0.52 21.17
N VAL A 247 -9.88 1.41 21.11
CA VAL A 247 -8.61 1.19 20.41
C VAL A 247 -7.85 0.01 21.01
N LEU A 248 -7.76 -0.06 22.34
CA LEU A 248 -7.12 -1.18 23.02
C LEU A 248 -7.85 -2.50 22.73
N LYS A 249 -9.19 -2.48 22.73
CA LYS A 249 -9.99 -3.65 22.35
C LYS A 249 -9.71 -4.11 20.91
N ARG A 250 -9.62 -3.19 19.95
CA ARG A 250 -9.30 -3.49 18.54
C ARG A 250 -7.91 -4.09 18.38
N ILE A 251 -6.90 -3.53 19.05
CA ILE A 251 -5.52 -4.05 19.03
C ILE A 251 -5.49 -5.48 19.61
N HIS A 252 -6.20 -5.71 20.72
CA HIS A 252 -6.33 -7.04 21.31
C HIS A 252 -7.05 -8.02 20.38
N GLN A 253 -8.13 -7.60 19.70
CA GLN A 253 -8.84 -8.44 18.73
C GLN A 253 -7.97 -8.81 17.53
N ALA A 254 -7.12 -7.89 17.07
CA ALA A 254 -6.14 -8.15 16.03
C ALA A 254 -4.96 -9.04 16.49
N SER A 255 -4.89 -9.40 17.78
CA SER A 255 -3.81 -10.18 18.37
C SER A 255 -2.42 -9.57 18.12
N LEU A 256 -2.33 -8.25 18.09
CA LEU A 256 -1.10 -7.52 17.84
C LEU A 256 -0.35 -7.27 19.16
N GLU A 257 0.86 -7.81 19.28
CA GLU A 257 1.77 -7.57 20.39
C GLU A 257 2.61 -6.33 20.10
N ALA A 258 2.26 -5.20 20.72
CA ALA A 258 3.03 -3.95 20.62
C ALA A 258 3.83 -3.69 21.90
N ASP A 259 5.09 -3.31 21.76
CA ASP A 259 5.97 -2.93 22.88
C ASP A 259 5.51 -1.65 23.57
N SER A 260 4.93 -0.71 22.81
CA SER A 260 4.36 0.51 23.35
C SER A 260 3.16 1.00 22.55
N ILE A 261 2.15 1.50 23.27
CA ILE A 261 0.98 2.17 22.69
C ILE A 261 0.92 3.56 23.31
N SER A 262 1.05 4.60 22.49
CA SER A 262 0.99 5.99 22.93
C SER A 262 -0.08 6.77 22.16
N PHE A 263 -0.83 7.61 22.88
CA PHE A 263 -1.86 8.46 22.29
C PHE A 263 -1.29 9.84 22.01
N ARG A 264 -1.50 10.33 20.79
CA ARG A 264 -0.97 11.59 20.30
C ARG A 264 -2.11 12.55 19.97
N PRO A 265 -2.34 13.58 20.81
CA PRO A 265 -3.25 14.66 20.47
C PRO A 265 -2.68 15.45 19.29
N VAL A 266 -3.49 15.62 18.25
CA VAL A 266 -3.13 16.45 17.08
C VAL A 266 -4.29 17.42 16.79
N PRO A 267 -3.99 18.66 16.36
CA PRO A 267 -5.02 19.63 16.01
C PRO A 267 -6.02 19.09 14.98
N PRO A 268 -7.30 19.50 15.03
CA PRO A 268 -8.34 18.98 14.14
C PRO A 268 -8.08 19.30 12.66
N ASP A 269 -7.31 20.35 12.37
CA ASP A 269 -6.95 20.75 11.00
C ASP A 269 -6.00 19.75 10.33
N ASP A 270 -5.07 19.16 11.10
CA ASP A 270 -4.11 18.17 10.60
C ASP A 270 -4.74 16.80 10.31
N ILE A 271 -5.83 16.47 11.03
CA ILE A 271 -6.60 15.23 10.84
C ILE A 271 -7.80 15.47 9.89
N ALA A 272 -8.01 16.70 9.41
CA ALA A 272 -9.18 17.04 8.58
C ALA A 272 -9.25 16.23 7.27
N ALA A 273 -8.09 15.87 6.72
CA ALA A 273 -7.97 15.03 5.53
C ALA A 273 -8.36 13.56 5.80
N TYR A 274 -8.18 13.08 7.03
CA TYR A 274 -8.43 11.69 7.46
C TYR A 274 -9.90 11.41 7.81
N GLY A 275 -10.82 12.14 7.22
CA GLY A 275 -12.21 11.72 7.31
C GLY A 275 -12.91 11.98 8.65
N SER A 276 -12.30 12.48 9.73
CA SER A 276 -12.91 12.57 11.07
C SER A 276 -13.40 11.20 11.57
N ALA A 277 -12.92 10.80 12.75
CA ALA A 277 -13.51 9.71 13.54
C ALA A 277 -14.98 10.02 13.89
N LYS A 278 -15.90 9.82 12.95
CA LYS A 278 -17.26 9.42 13.30
C LYS A 278 -17.21 7.90 13.38
N LEU A 279 -16.75 7.42 14.53
CA LEU A 279 -17.11 6.10 14.98
C LEU A 279 -18.63 6.09 15.08
N SER A 280 -19.28 5.50 14.08
CA SER A 280 -20.73 5.40 13.99
C SER A 280 -21.22 4.59 15.18
N THR A 281 -21.60 5.30 16.25
CA THR A 281 -22.37 4.71 17.33
C THR A 281 -23.76 4.48 16.73
N ALA A 282 -24.24 3.24 16.72
CA ALA A 282 -25.43 2.79 16.00
C ALA A 282 -26.78 3.39 16.48
N ASN A 283 -26.78 4.53 17.19
CA ASN A 283 -27.96 5.15 17.81
C ASN A 283 -28.28 6.58 17.35
N GLU A 284 -27.65 7.11 16.29
CA GLU A 284 -27.95 8.45 15.76
C GLU A 284 -28.42 8.43 14.29
N ILE A 285 -29.31 7.52 13.92
CA ILE A 285 -29.91 7.50 12.56
C ILE A 285 -31.13 8.43 12.43
N THR A 286 -31.65 9.02 13.51
CA THR A 286 -32.99 9.67 13.45
C THR A 286 -33.06 11.18 13.59
N GLN A 287 -31.97 11.92 13.77
CA GLN A 287 -32.02 13.38 13.78
C GLN A 287 -30.68 13.92 13.29
N HIS A 288 -30.58 14.34 12.02
CA HIS A 288 -29.68 15.40 11.51
C HIS A 288 -29.52 15.27 9.98
N GLU A 289 -30.64 15.28 9.23
CA GLU A 289 -30.60 15.61 7.80
C GLU A 289 -30.49 17.13 7.56
N GLU A 290 -30.66 17.98 8.59
CA GLU A 290 -30.74 19.44 8.43
C GLU A 290 -29.45 20.24 8.71
N GLU A 291 -28.36 19.64 9.20
CA GLU A 291 -27.07 20.36 9.38
C GLU A 291 -26.07 20.15 8.23
N SER A 292 -26.52 19.52 7.14
CA SER A 292 -25.72 19.12 5.97
C SER A 292 -25.33 20.25 5.01
N LYS A 293 -25.40 21.54 5.41
CA LYS A 293 -25.12 22.69 4.52
C LYS A 293 -24.26 23.81 5.13
N SER A 294 -23.35 23.50 6.04
CA SER A 294 -22.21 24.37 6.29
C SER A 294 -20.96 23.76 5.68
N ARG A 295 -20.62 24.16 4.44
CA ARG A 295 -19.27 23.98 3.88
C ARG A 295 -18.29 24.60 4.87
N ARG A 296 -17.73 23.80 5.78
CA ARG A 296 -16.53 24.20 6.52
C ARG A 296 -15.45 24.31 5.46
N ILE A 297 -15.15 25.55 5.09
CA ILE A 297 -13.97 25.90 4.31
C ILE A 297 -12.79 25.55 5.22
N TYR A 298 -12.32 24.30 5.13
CA TYR A 298 -11.10 23.89 5.79
C TYR A 298 -9.98 24.74 5.20
N LYS A 299 -9.22 25.41 6.05
CA LYS A 299 -8.02 26.12 5.61
C LYS A 299 -7.12 25.11 4.90
N ASN A 300 -6.61 25.51 3.75
CA ASN A 300 -5.82 24.67 2.85
C ASN A 300 -4.39 24.43 3.38
N GLU A 301 -4.23 24.25 4.68
CA GLU A 301 -2.92 24.12 5.32
C GLU A 301 -2.52 22.64 5.35
N PRO A 302 -1.28 22.30 4.96
CA PRO A 302 -0.78 20.95 5.06
C PRO A 302 -0.63 20.54 6.54
N PRO A 303 -0.70 19.23 6.87
CA PRO A 303 -0.68 18.72 8.24
C PRO A 303 0.74 18.76 8.84
N ILE A 304 1.20 19.96 9.18
CA ILE A 304 2.56 20.22 9.67
C ILE A 304 2.76 19.67 11.08
N GLY A 305 1.74 19.74 11.94
CA GLY A 305 1.82 19.23 13.31
C GLY A 305 1.97 17.71 13.36
N LEU A 306 1.26 16.97 12.49
CA LEU A 306 1.43 15.53 12.34
C LEU A 306 2.86 15.17 11.90
N ASN A 307 3.39 15.84 10.86
CA ASN A 307 4.78 15.61 10.44
C ASN A 307 5.78 15.87 11.57
N SER A 308 5.63 17.00 12.29
CA SER A 308 6.52 17.33 13.40
C SER A 308 6.50 16.26 14.52
N SER A 309 5.32 15.70 14.81
CA SER A 309 5.15 14.62 15.78
C SER A 309 5.85 13.34 15.33
N ILE A 310 5.66 12.96 14.06
CA ILE A 310 6.32 11.78 13.46
C ILE A 310 7.85 11.95 13.53
N ARG A 311 8.36 13.10 13.13
CA ARG A 311 9.80 13.35 13.12
C ARG A 311 10.43 13.34 14.51
N ASN A 312 9.74 13.88 15.51
CA ASN A 312 10.28 13.93 16.87
C ASN A 312 10.47 12.53 17.48
N GLU A 313 9.70 11.53 17.05
CA GLU A 313 9.68 10.21 17.70
C GLU A 313 10.16 9.05 16.82
N SER A 314 10.02 9.21 15.50
CA SER A 314 10.25 8.16 14.50
C SER A 314 11.38 8.48 13.53
N THR A 315 12.19 9.52 13.77
CA THR A 315 13.34 9.87 12.90
C THR A 315 14.34 8.72 12.73
N ASN A 316 14.55 7.92 13.78
CA ASN A 316 15.45 6.76 13.76
C ASN A 316 14.71 5.43 13.56
N ALA A 317 13.43 5.47 13.18
CA ALA A 317 12.66 4.25 12.95
C ALA A 317 13.10 3.54 11.67
N ASP A 318 13.09 2.21 11.69
CA ASP A 318 13.46 1.41 10.52
C ASP A 318 12.32 1.26 9.53
N LEU A 319 11.08 1.34 10.01
CA LEU A 319 9.90 1.39 9.18
C LEU A 319 8.86 2.27 9.86
N ILE A 320 8.31 3.21 9.09
CA ILE A 320 7.20 4.05 9.50
C ILE A 320 5.99 3.67 8.65
N MET A 321 4.91 3.27 9.30
CA MET A 321 3.64 3.01 8.64
C MET A 321 2.62 4.07 9.04
N LEU A 322 1.90 4.63 8.06
CA LEU A 322 0.85 5.61 8.31
C LEU A 322 -0.38 5.37 7.43
N ASN A 323 -1.53 5.80 7.91
CA ASN A 323 -2.75 5.83 7.13
C ASN A 323 -2.63 6.83 5.97
N LEU A 324 -3.23 6.50 4.82
CA LEU A 324 -3.47 7.43 3.72
C LEU A 324 -4.78 8.19 3.98
N PRO A 325 -4.80 9.55 3.95
CA PRO A 325 -6.04 10.28 4.07
C PRO A 325 -6.95 9.97 2.88
N ARG A 326 -8.24 9.75 3.13
CA ARG A 326 -9.20 9.51 2.04
C ARG A 326 -9.47 10.81 1.29
N PRO A 327 -9.35 10.83 -0.05
CA PRO A 327 -9.74 12.00 -0.83
C PRO A 327 -11.24 12.28 -0.61
N ARG A 328 -11.58 13.51 -0.21
CA ARG A 328 -12.98 13.95 -0.01
C ARG A 328 -13.46 14.70 -1.25
N GLY A 329 -14.58 14.27 -1.83
CA GLY A 329 -15.16 14.93 -3.01
C GLY A 329 -14.20 14.94 -4.21
N ASP A 330 -14.22 16.03 -4.99
CA ASP A 330 -13.38 16.23 -6.19
C ASP A 330 -11.98 16.78 -5.85
N THR A 331 -11.37 16.27 -4.77
CA THR A 331 -10.01 16.70 -4.41
C THR A 331 -9.02 16.11 -5.41
N PRO A 332 -8.24 16.93 -6.14
CA PRO A 332 -7.29 16.41 -7.11
C PRO A 332 -6.19 15.61 -6.41
N ALA A 333 -5.72 14.54 -7.03
CA ALA A 333 -4.65 13.69 -6.50
C ALA A 333 -3.35 14.46 -6.28
N SER A 334 -3.09 15.54 -7.03
CA SER A 334 -1.98 16.45 -6.78
C SER A 334 -1.97 16.97 -5.34
N ARG A 335 -3.15 17.25 -4.78
CA ARG A 335 -3.27 17.72 -3.40
C ARG A 335 -3.07 16.60 -2.39
N LEU A 336 -3.58 15.41 -2.67
CA LEU A 336 -3.34 14.24 -1.83
C LEU A 336 -1.84 13.94 -1.77
N LEU A 337 -1.17 13.92 -2.92
CA LEU A 337 0.27 13.70 -3.00
C LEU A 337 1.09 14.82 -2.33
N GLN A 338 0.70 16.09 -2.44
CA GLN A 338 1.35 17.20 -1.69
C GLN A 338 1.20 17.04 -0.19
N THR A 339 0.01 16.62 0.26
CA THR A 339 -0.26 16.33 1.67
C THR A 339 0.65 15.20 2.14
N LEU A 340 0.74 14.12 1.38
CA LEU A 340 1.63 13.00 1.69
C LEU A 340 3.09 13.41 1.72
N ASP A 341 3.53 14.21 0.74
CA ASP A 341 4.90 14.68 0.68
C ASP A 341 5.25 15.50 1.92
N THR A 342 4.33 16.34 2.38
CA THR A 342 4.49 17.13 3.61
C THR A 342 4.47 16.27 4.87
N VAL A 343 3.60 15.26 4.98
CA VAL A 343 3.57 14.35 6.15
C VAL A 343 4.82 13.49 6.24
N THR A 344 5.40 13.14 5.09
CA THR A 344 6.50 12.17 5.00
C THR A 344 7.84 12.84 4.70
N GLU A 345 7.92 14.16 4.86
CA GLU A 345 9.13 14.93 4.59
C GLU A 345 10.26 14.49 5.53
N GLN A 346 11.45 14.22 4.98
CA GLN A 346 12.65 13.82 5.73
C GLN A 346 12.53 12.46 6.44
N LEU A 347 11.53 11.66 6.08
CA LEU A 347 11.43 10.26 6.50
C LEU A 347 12.07 9.35 5.45
N THR A 348 12.86 8.38 5.89
CA THR A 348 13.70 7.57 5.00
C THR A 348 13.00 6.32 4.47
N ARG A 349 12.07 5.75 5.25
CA ARG A 349 11.41 4.46 4.96
C ARG A 349 9.97 4.50 5.44
N VAL A 350 9.07 4.70 4.49
CA VAL A 350 7.65 4.93 4.77
C VAL A 350 6.77 4.04 3.91
N VAL A 351 5.78 3.39 4.54
CA VAL A 351 4.69 2.72 3.85
C VAL A 351 3.39 3.38 4.26
N ILE A 352 2.66 3.89 3.26
CA ILE A 352 1.38 4.57 3.47
C ILE A 352 0.27 3.60 3.06
N PHE A 353 -0.71 3.38 3.93
CA PHE A 353 -1.76 2.39 3.73
C PHE A 353 -3.15 3.01 3.65
N ARG A 354 -3.94 2.59 2.67
CA ARG A 354 -5.38 2.86 2.58
C ARG A 354 -6.17 1.56 2.53
N PRO A 355 -7.12 1.31 3.46
CA PRO A 355 -8.08 0.22 3.33
C PRO A 355 -9.13 0.51 2.23
N PRO A 356 -9.81 -0.52 1.70
CA PRO A 356 -11.00 -0.34 0.87
C PRO A 356 -12.11 0.34 1.68
N SER A 357 -13.03 1.03 1.01
CA SER A 357 -14.10 1.79 1.71
C SER A 357 -15.26 0.94 2.23
N ASP A 358 -15.45 -0.28 1.68
CA ASP A 358 -16.66 -1.09 1.87
C ASP A 358 -16.38 -2.47 2.52
N PHE A 359 -15.33 -2.60 3.34
CA PHE A 359 -15.01 -3.88 4.00
C PHE A 359 -15.41 -3.94 5.47
#